data_AF-A0A5S3XHD2-F1
#
_entry.id   AF-A0A5S3XHD2-F1
#
_cell.length_a   1.000
_cell.length_b   1.000
_cell.length_c   1.000
_cell.angle_alpha   90.00
_cell.angle_beta   90.00
_cell.angle_gamma   90.00
#
_symmetry.space_group_name_H-M   'P 1'
#
loop_
_entity.id
_entity.type
_entity.pdbx_description
1 polymer ?
#
loop_
_entity_poly.entity_id
_entity_poly.type
_entity_poly.pdbx_seq_one_letter_code
_entity_poly.pdbx_strand_id
1 'polypeptide(L)' 'IRSLAETAMYRFKQLMGDKLKSRQFNSQHTETMIKVKAINKMTGLGMPKYQQQS' A
#
# COMPACT_ATOMS: atom_id res chain seq x y z
N ILE A 1 -1.62 -15.34 10.39
CA ILE A 1 -1.42 -13.87 10.52
C ILE A 1 -0.02 -13.43 10.09
N ARG A 2 1.08 -14.15 10.39
CA ARG A 2 2.46 -13.80 9.95
C ARG A 2 2.56 -13.50 8.43
N SER A 3 1.94 -14.35 7.58
CA SER A 3 2.01 -14.25 6.11
C SER A 3 1.38 -12.99 5.44
N LEU A 4 0.24 -12.46 5.90
CA LEU A 4 -0.45 -11.37 5.18
C LEU A 4 0.25 -10.02 5.37
N ALA A 5 0.65 -9.72 6.61
CA ALA A 5 1.37 -8.49 6.92
C ALA A 5 2.75 -8.49 6.24
N GLU A 6 3.45 -9.62 6.26
CA GLU A 6 4.73 -9.80 5.54
C GLU A 6 4.56 -9.58 4.03
N THR A 7 3.51 -10.18 3.43
CA THR A 7 3.21 -9.99 2.00
C THR A 7 2.86 -8.53 1.67
N ALA A 8 2.08 -7.86 2.53
CA ALA A 8 1.76 -6.45 2.35
C ALA A 8 3.01 -5.56 2.44
N MET A 9 3.91 -5.85 3.37
CA MET A 9 5.18 -5.13 3.52
C MET A 9 6.15 -5.42 2.37
N TYR A 10 6.20 -6.65 1.87
CA TYR A 10 6.98 -6.99 0.67
C TYR A 10 6.51 -6.16 -0.53
N ARG A 11 5.20 -6.11 -0.79
CA ARG A 11 4.62 -5.27 -1.85
C ARG A 11 4.89 -3.79 -1.65
N PHE A 12 4.76 -3.30 -0.41
CA PHE A 12 5.06 -1.90 -0.09
C PHE A 12 6.50 -1.55 -0.47
N LYS A 13 7.48 -2.38 -0.06
CA LYS A 13 8.90 -2.16 -0.35
C LYS A 13 9.21 -2.24 -1.84
N GLN A 14 8.59 -3.18 -2.57
CA GLN A 14 8.77 -3.31 -4.02
C GLN A 14 8.23 -2.09 -4.79
N LEU A 15 7.08 -1.55 -4.40
CA LEU A 15 6.43 -0.47 -5.15
C LEU A 15 6.90 0.93 -4.72
N MET A 16 7.22 1.12 -3.44
CA MET A 16 7.47 2.44 -2.84
C MET A 16 8.92 2.63 -2.36
N GLY A 17 9.75 1.60 -2.47
CA GLY A 17 11.12 1.55 -1.97
C GLY A 17 11.21 1.17 -0.49
N ASP A 18 12.42 0.79 -0.07
CA ASP A 18 12.69 0.32 1.30
C ASP A 18 12.92 1.46 2.31
N LYS A 19 12.98 2.72 1.85
CA LYS A 19 13.31 3.89 2.68
C LYS A 19 12.22 4.96 2.67
N LEU A 20 12.13 5.68 3.79
CA LEU A 20 11.35 6.91 3.91
C LEU A 20 12.28 8.12 3.71
N LYS A 21 11.75 9.19 3.14
CA LYS A 21 12.55 10.38 2.77
C LYS A 21 12.80 11.28 3.98
N SER A 22 11.79 11.44 4.84
CA SER A 22 11.88 12.34 5.99
C SER A 22 12.73 11.75 7.13
N ARG A 23 13.40 12.62 7.89
CA ARG A 23 14.08 12.28 9.16
C ARG A 23 13.22 12.58 10.40
N GLN A 24 12.08 13.22 10.24
CA GLN A 24 11.10 13.50 11.30
C GLN A 24 9.97 12.46 11.28
N PHE A 25 9.62 11.94 12.45
CA PHE A 25 8.63 10.88 12.63
C PHE A 25 7.24 11.24 12.07
N ASN A 26 6.70 12.41 12.39
CA ASN A 26 5.36 12.81 11.93
C ASN A 26 5.27 12.87 10.39
N SER A 27 6.34 13.33 9.76
CA SER A 27 6.45 13.38 8.31
C SER A 27 6.62 11.98 7.71
N GLN A 28 7.36 11.07 8.37
CA GLN A 28 7.44 9.65 7.98
C GLN A 28 6.10 8.93 8.08
N HIS A 29 5.32 9.20 9.13
CA HIS A 29 3.97 8.68 9.31
C HIS A 29 3.06 9.13 8.15
N THR A 30 3.08 10.43 7.84
CA THR A 30 2.30 11.00 6.73
C THR A 30 2.72 10.39 5.39
N GLU A 31 4.03 10.30 5.13
CA GLU A 31 4.58 9.68 3.92
C GLU A 31 4.10 8.22 3.75
N THR A 32 4.13 7.45 4.84
CA THR A 32 3.71 6.04 4.85
C THR A 32 2.22 5.91 4.55
N MET A 33 1.38 6.72 5.18
CA MET A 33 -0.07 6.73 4.95
C MET A 33 -0.43 7.06 3.50
N ILE A 34 0.27 8.03 2.89
CA ILE A 34 0.08 8.37 1.47
C ILE A 34 0.46 7.18 0.57
N LYS A 35 1.63 6.57 0.81
CA LYS A 35 2.11 5.40 0.06
C LYS A 35 1.12 4.23 0.13
N VAL A 36 0.61 3.90 1.32
CA VAL A 36 -0.40 2.85 1.50
C VAL A 36 -1.70 3.19 0.76
N LYS A 37 -2.18 4.43 0.84
CA LYS A 37 -3.38 4.87 0.13
C LYS A 37 -3.24 4.75 -1.39
N ALA A 38 -2.05 5.05 -1.92
CA ALA A 38 -1.75 4.86 -3.34
C ALA A 38 -1.81 3.38 -3.74
N ILE A 39 -1.18 2.48 -2.98
CA ILE A 39 -1.21 1.03 -3.22
C ILE A 39 -2.65 0.51 -3.22
N ASN A 40 -3.45 0.88 -2.22
CA ASN A 40 -4.84 0.43 -2.12
C ASN A 40 -5.68 0.91 -3.31
N LYS A 41 -5.46 2.15 -3.77
CA LYS A 41 -6.13 2.68 -4.96
C LYS A 41 -5.73 1.91 -6.23
N MET A 42 -4.44 1.63 -6.41
CA MET A 42 -3.96 0.83 -7.54
C MET A 42 -4.55 -0.59 -7.52
N THR A 43 -4.57 -1.24 -6.35
CA THR A 43 -5.17 -2.58 -6.19
C THR A 43 -6.67 -2.56 -6.49
N GLY A 44 -7.41 -1.55 -6.05
CA GLY A 44 -8.84 -1.42 -6.37
C GLY A 44 -9.11 -1.21 -7.86
N LEU A 45 -8.24 -0.50 -8.59
CA LEU A 45 -8.37 -0.32 -10.03
C LEU A 45 -8.11 -1.60 -10.83
N GLY A 46 -7.22 -2.46 -10.35
CA GLY A 46 -6.91 -3.75 -10.99
C GLY A 46 -7.86 -4.89 -10.61
N MET A 47 -8.82 -4.67 -9.71
CA MET A 47 -9.73 -5.72 -9.26
C MET A 47 -10.95 -5.80 -10.19
N PRO A 48 -11.27 -6.99 -10.75
CA PRO A 48 -12.46 -7.15 -11.58
C PRO A 48 -13.70 -6.86 -10.74
N LYS A 49 -14.58 -6.00 -11.28
CA LYS A 49 -15.90 -5.77 -10.66
C LYS A 49 -16.83 -6.87 -11.14
N TYR A 50 -17.28 -7.71 -10.21
CA TYR A 50 -18.36 -8.64 -10.51
C TYR A 50 -19.65 -7.83 -10.66
N GLN A 51 -20.12 -7.68 -11.90
CA GLN A 51 -21.47 -7.21 -12.17
C GLN A 51 -22.38 -8.44 -12.17
N GLN A 52 -23.19 -8.62 -11.12
CA GLN A 52 -24.31 -9.55 -11.19
C GLN A 52 -25.27 -9.00 -12.25
N GLN A 53 -25.42 -9.72 -13.36
CA GLN A 53 -26.51 -9.49 -14.30
C GLN A 53 -27.81 -9.84 -13.57
N SER A 54 -28.60 -8.82 -13.25
CA SER A 54 -30.03 -8.95 -12.93
C SER A 54 -30.84 -8.76 -14.20
#